data_AF-A0A4U0F5G3-F1
#
_entry.id   AF-A0A4U0F5G3-F1
#
_cell.length_a   1.000
_cell.length_b   1.000
_cell.length_c   1.000
_cell.angle_alpha   90.00
_cell.angle_beta   90.00
_cell.angle_gamma   90.00
#
_symmetry.space_group_name_H-M   'P 1'
#
loop_
_entity.id
_entity.type
_entity.pdbx_description
1 polymer ?
#
loop_
_entity_poly.entity_id
_entity_poly.type
_entity_poly.pdbx_seq_one_letter_code
_entity_poly.pdbx_strand_id
1 'polypeptide(L)'
;MANIKVLFWFDVEDYTTPESEEALLGLLNLCEERGIPGVFKLVGEKARALEAHNRIDILEKLKKHEVGYHTDYHSVHPTISEYLEPMGFRNGAEQFDREEHPGLRDVERITGMPVTCYGQPGGAWAPQTFPALLKWGVPVYLDNHEQITLNSRPYWYGGVLNFMELTGFMRMELTEDGLQTAKRQFDEIYEKLSGESVGFVSIVYHPTEFATTRFWDDVNFSRGRNTPREQWKPAPLRPPGEMEHYLQMLGQFLDYTLSKDNVEYITSIQARELERSAKEELTREQVKEIAARIGDELYFEQFEGYSLSASDLHSLFCSYLLEKPLKPELIYGPETDEASDPVSSLKVADLKQAISKAYPRVLGYKQLPDTFEAGSSRINPVDLTCTLARVIHEGLTDKDEVPVIQGRLRSQIHAKDDDNWGKGWVIFPEDFKAPRIIRMSKLQSWTLKPALF
;
A
#
# COMPACT_ATOMS: atom_id res chain seq x y z
N MET A 1 14.40 -7.45 -23.20
CA MET A 1 14.60 -6.89 -21.85
C MET A 1 14.20 -7.98 -20.87
N ALA A 2 14.88 -8.06 -19.73
CA ALA A 2 14.49 -8.99 -18.66
C ALA A 2 13.02 -8.77 -18.27
N ASN A 3 12.21 -9.83 -18.17
CA ASN A 3 10.82 -9.71 -17.73
C ASN A 3 10.67 -9.88 -16.20
N ILE A 4 11.63 -10.51 -15.53
CA ILE A 4 11.61 -10.65 -14.07
C ILE A 4 12.30 -9.45 -13.44
N LYS A 5 11.52 -8.71 -12.66
CA LYS A 5 11.94 -7.51 -11.92
C LYS A 5 12.09 -7.84 -10.45
N VAL A 6 13.27 -7.62 -9.89
CA VAL A 6 13.55 -7.86 -8.47
C VAL A 6 13.49 -6.54 -7.72
N LEU A 7 12.57 -6.45 -6.78
CA LEU A 7 12.51 -5.42 -5.76
C LEU A 7 13.32 -5.92 -4.56
N PHE A 8 14.49 -5.35 -4.33
CA PHE A 8 15.35 -5.70 -3.20
C PHE A 8 15.28 -4.60 -2.16
N TRP A 9 14.65 -4.88 -1.02
CA TRP A 9 14.26 -3.83 -0.08
C TRP A 9 14.57 -4.18 1.37
N PHE A 10 14.69 -3.12 2.16
CA PHE A 10 15.14 -3.17 3.54
C PHE A 10 14.30 -2.29 4.43
N ASP A 11 13.86 -2.85 5.55
CA ASP A 11 13.27 -2.08 6.65
C ASP A 11 14.37 -1.72 7.63
N VAL A 12 14.69 -0.42 7.67
CA VAL A 12 15.80 0.16 8.42
C VAL A 12 15.25 0.79 9.71
N GLU A 13 14.97 -0.10 10.66
CA GLU A 13 14.11 0.18 11.82
C GLU A 13 14.82 0.23 13.18
N ASP A 14 15.95 -0.45 13.35
CA ASP A 14 16.62 -0.52 14.65
C ASP A 14 17.46 0.74 14.95
N TYR A 15 16.92 1.62 15.78
CA TYR A 15 17.60 2.81 16.28
C TYR A 15 18.12 2.66 17.73
N THR A 16 18.13 1.45 18.28
CA THR A 16 18.56 1.16 19.65
C THR A 16 19.86 0.36 19.73
N THR A 17 20.20 -0.38 18.67
CA THR A 17 21.39 -1.22 18.59
C THR A 17 22.40 -0.62 17.59
N PRO A 18 23.54 -0.07 18.04
CA PRO A 18 24.54 0.55 17.15
C PRO A 18 25.07 -0.39 16.06
N GLU A 19 25.23 -1.68 16.36
CA GLU A 19 25.75 -2.69 15.42
C GLU A 19 24.81 -2.91 14.22
N SER A 20 23.53 -2.55 14.32
CA SER A 20 22.61 -2.56 13.18
C SER A 20 23.01 -1.55 12.09
N GLU A 21 23.75 -0.49 12.44
CA GLU A 21 24.29 0.46 11.47
C GLU A 21 25.46 -0.14 10.69
N GLU A 22 26.31 -0.96 11.33
CA GLU A 22 27.36 -1.69 10.62
C GLU A 22 26.79 -2.72 9.64
N ALA A 23 25.72 -3.41 10.05
CA ALA A 23 24.98 -4.28 9.14
C ALA A 23 24.38 -3.49 7.96
N LEU A 24 23.79 -2.32 8.20
CA LEU A 24 23.27 -1.45 7.15
C LEU A 24 24.38 -1.02 6.18
N LEU A 25 25.54 -0.61 6.69
CA LEU A 25 26.70 -0.27 5.87
C LEU A 25 27.15 -1.47 5.01
N GLY A 26 27.21 -2.66 5.61
CA GLY A 26 27.54 -3.91 4.90
C GLY A 26 26.59 -4.21 3.75
N LEU A 27 25.28 -4.06 3.98
CA LEU A 27 24.25 -4.24 2.95
C LEU A 27 24.35 -3.20 1.83
N LEU A 28 24.60 -1.94 2.16
CA LEU A 28 24.84 -0.87 1.18
C LEU A 28 26.07 -1.15 0.32
N ASN A 29 27.17 -1.61 0.92
CA ASN A 29 28.37 -2.03 0.19
C ASN A 29 28.08 -3.19 -0.76
N LEU A 30 27.33 -4.19 -0.30
CA LEU A 30 26.97 -5.36 -1.08
C LEU A 30 26.15 -4.97 -2.32
N CYS A 31 25.17 -4.06 -2.17
CA CYS A 31 24.41 -3.49 -3.28
C CYS A 31 25.31 -2.72 -4.25
N GLU A 32 26.18 -1.84 -3.74
CA GLU A 32 27.08 -1.01 -4.56
C GLU A 32 28.07 -1.84 -5.38
N GLU A 33 28.71 -2.84 -4.76
CA GLU A 33 29.67 -3.74 -5.41
C GLU A 33 29.06 -4.51 -6.60
N ARG A 34 27.75 -4.76 -6.54
CA ARG A 34 27.00 -5.51 -7.56
C ARG A 34 26.20 -4.61 -8.51
N GLY A 35 26.23 -3.29 -8.30
CA GLY A 35 25.40 -2.35 -9.05
C GLY A 35 23.89 -2.58 -8.89
N ILE A 36 23.47 -3.12 -7.75
CA ILE A 36 22.06 -3.40 -7.46
C ILE A 36 21.42 -2.15 -6.82
N PRO A 37 20.32 -1.61 -7.38
CA PRO A 37 19.52 -0.61 -6.68
C PRO A 37 18.71 -1.29 -5.55
N GLY A 38 19.03 -0.96 -4.30
CA GLY A 38 18.20 -1.30 -3.15
C GLY A 38 17.11 -0.24 -2.86
N VAL A 39 16.10 -0.64 -2.10
CA VAL A 39 15.06 0.25 -1.54
C VAL A 39 15.16 0.22 -0.02
N PHE A 40 15.58 1.32 0.60
CA PHE A 40 15.80 1.39 2.04
C PHE A 40 14.71 2.24 2.69
N LYS A 41 13.77 1.61 3.39
CA LYS A 41 12.69 2.27 4.12
C LYS A 41 13.18 2.63 5.52
N LEU A 42 13.31 3.93 5.81
CA LEU A 42 13.87 4.42 7.05
C LEU A 42 12.77 4.83 8.03
N VAL A 43 12.97 4.44 9.29
CA VAL A 43 12.27 5.03 10.43
C VAL A 43 12.82 6.44 10.70
N GLY A 44 11.95 7.40 11.03
CA GLY A 44 12.36 8.78 11.34
C GLY A 44 13.42 8.84 12.44
N GLU A 45 13.20 8.10 13.53
CA GLU A 45 14.16 8.01 14.64
C GLU A 45 15.48 7.35 14.24
N LYS A 46 15.46 6.42 13.29
CA LYS A 46 16.69 5.82 12.75
C LYS A 46 17.48 6.82 11.92
N ALA A 47 16.82 7.65 11.10
CA ALA A 47 17.51 8.74 10.41
C ALA A 47 18.16 9.71 11.42
N ARG A 48 17.45 10.10 12.48
CA ARG A 48 17.99 10.95 13.55
C ARG A 48 19.17 10.30 14.27
N ALA A 49 19.13 8.97 14.52
CA ALA A 49 20.25 8.24 15.10
C ALA A 49 21.50 8.27 14.20
N LEU A 50 21.34 8.03 12.88
CA LEU A 50 22.45 8.11 11.93
C LEU A 50 23.08 9.51 11.89
N GLU A 51 22.27 10.57 11.92
CA GLU A 51 22.73 11.96 12.01
C GLU A 51 23.50 12.22 13.31
N ALA A 52 22.95 11.80 14.45
CA ALA A 52 23.55 11.99 15.77
C ALA A 52 24.87 11.22 15.93
N HIS A 53 24.97 10.03 15.35
CA HIS A 53 26.18 9.21 15.35
C HIS A 53 27.17 9.61 14.23
N ASN A 54 26.87 10.65 13.46
CA ASN A 54 27.71 11.16 12.37
C ASN A 54 28.06 10.07 11.33
N ARG A 55 27.09 9.22 10.97
CA ARG A 55 27.21 8.15 9.97
C ARG A 55 27.13 8.65 8.54
N ILE A 56 28.00 9.60 8.21
CA ILE A 56 28.09 10.20 6.88
C ILE A 56 28.42 9.14 5.82
N ASP A 57 29.18 8.11 6.19
CA ASP A 57 29.48 6.94 5.36
C ASP A 57 28.22 6.21 4.87
N ILE A 58 27.22 6.03 5.74
CA ILE A 58 25.93 5.42 5.40
C ILE A 58 25.07 6.40 4.59
N LEU A 59 24.96 7.66 5.05
CA LEU A 59 24.11 8.66 4.40
C LEU A 59 24.53 8.95 2.96
N GLU A 60 25.84 9.00 2.67
CA GLU A 60 26.33 9.17 1.29
C GLU A 60 26.05 7.96 0.40
N LYS A 61 26.03 6.74 0.97
CA LYS A 61 25.70 5.52 0.21
C LYS A 61 24.21 5.40 -0.09
N LEU A 62 23.34 5.80 0.85
CA LEU A 62 21.89 5.82 0.64
C LEU A 62 21.48 6.64 -0.59
N LYS A 63 22.23 7.68 -0.97
CA LYS A 63 21.95 8.51 -2.16
C LYS A 63 22.03 7.74 -3.49
N LYS A 64 22.62 6.55 -3.52
CA LYS A 64 22.69 5.66 -4.69
C LYS A 64 21.50 4.70 -4.78
N HIS A 65 20.59 4.78 -3.82
CA HIS A 65 19.48 3.86 -3.65
C HIS A 65 18.16 4.63 -3.51
N GLU A 66 17.05 3.90 -3.55
CA GLU A 66 15.75 4.47 -3.23
C GLU A 66 15.59 4.60 -1.71
N VAL A 67 15.07 5.74 -1.26
CA VAL A 67 14.74 5.99 0.15
C VAL A 67 13.22 5.94 0.32
N GLY A 68 12.77 5.10 1.24
CA GLY A 68 11.38 5.00 1.66
C GLY A 68 11.17 5.45 3.10
N TYR A 69 9.91 5.54 3.51
CA TYR A 69 9.51 5.90 4.87
C TYR A 69 8.87 4.71 5.58
N HIS A 70 9.23 4.55 6.85
CA HIS A 70 8.82 3.43 7.68
C HIS A 70 8.30 3.88 9.05
N THR A 71 7.57 5.00 9.08
CA THR A 71 7.03 5.68 10.28
C THR A 71 8.07 6.38 11.14
N ASP A 72 7.63 7.23 12.08
CA ASP A 72 8.55 8.07 12.84
C ASP A 72 9.26 7.28 13.94
N TYR A 73 8.51 6.43 14.65
CA TYR A 73 9.01 5.65 15.78
C TYR A 73 8.76 4.14 15.69
N HIS A 74 8.14 3.65 14.62
CA HIS A 74 7.96 2.23 14.33
C HIS A 74 7.11 1.47 15.36
N SER A 75 7.77 0.97 16.41
CA SER A 75 7.20 0.07 17.42
C SER A 75 6.86 0.78 18.74
N VAL A 76 7.07 2.09 18.85
CA VAL A 76 6.66 2.87 20.03
C VAL A 76 5.14 3.01 20.07
N HIS A 77 4.55 2.73 21.22
CA HIS A 77 3.10 2.80 21.40
C HIS A 77 2.62 4.24 21.68
N PRO A 78 1.39 4.58 21.26
CA PRO A 78 0.50 3.77 20.42
C PRO A 78 1.03 3.68 18.98
N THR A 79 1.00 2.48 18.40
CA THR A 79 1.31 2.25 16.98
C THR A 79 0.21 2.80 16.08
N ILE A 80 0.46 2.87 14.77
CA ILE A 80 -0.52 3.33 13.76
C ILE A 80 -1.90 2.72 13.97
N SER A 81 -1.98 1.39 14.03
CA SER A 81 -3.27 0.73 14.18
C SER A 81 -3.93 1.03 15.52
N GLU A 82 -3.16 1.21 16.60
CA GLU A 82 -3.71 1.52 17.92
C GLU A 82 -4.33 2.91 18.00
N TYR A 83 -3.64 3.95 17.49
CA TYR A 83 -4.20 5.31 17.56
C TYR A 83 -5.23 5.59 16.47
N LEU A 84 -5.20 4.87 15.35
CA LEU A 84 -6.17 5.04 14.26
C LEU A 84 -7.43 4.19 14.42
N GLU A 85 -7.38 3.05 15.11
CA GLU A 85 -8.56 2.22 15.36
C GLU A 85 -9.74 2.99 15.95
N PRO A 86 -9.60 3.91 16.94
CA PRO A 86 -10.74 4.67 17.44
C PRO A 86 -11.25 5.77 16.49
N MET A 87 -10.60 6.02 15.35
CA MET A 87 -10.88 7.16 14.48
C MET A 87 -11.67 6.78 13.23
N GLY A 88 -12.44 7.76 12.72
CA GLY A 88 -13.00 7.69 11.37
C GLY A 88 -11.93 7.83 10.28
N PHE A 89 -12.31 7.60 9.04
CA PHE A 89 -11.42 7.66 7.88
C PHE A 89 -10.78 9.04 7.71
N ARG A 90 -11.60 10.10 7.69
CA ARG A 90 -11.08 11.47 7.53
C ARG A 90 -10.20 11.91 8.69
N ASN A 91 -10.74 11.83 9.90
CA ASN A 91 -10.02 12.30 11.09
C ASN A 91 -8.76 11.46 11.33
N GLY A 92 -8.81 10.16 11.02
CA GLY A 92 -7.64 9.28 11.07
C GLY A 92 -6.58 9.66 10.05
N ALA A 93 -6.96 10.06 8.83
CA ALA A 93 -5.98 10.51 7.83
C ALA A 93 -5.29 11.82 8.26
N GLU A 94 -6.05 12.76 8.83
CA GLU A 94 -5.51 14.00 9.40
C GLU A 94 -4.62 13.74 10.62
N GLN A 95 -5.00 12.76 11.45
CA GLN A 95 -4.20 12.31 12.58
C GLN A 95 -2.87 11.74 12.12
N PHE A 96 -2.90 10.79 11.19
CA PHE A 96 -1.70 10.17 10.63
C PHE A 96 -0.79 11.22 9.99
N ASP A 97 -1.35 12.15 9.19
CA ASP A 97 -0.60 13.26 8.61
C ASP A 97 0.12 14.09 9.70
N ARG A 98 -0.56 14.37 10.82
CA ARG A 98 0.01 15.17 11.90
C ARG A 98 1.12 14.46 12.65
N GLU A 99 0.94 13.18 12.97
CA GLU A 99 1.90 12.42 13.79
C GLU A 99 3.13 11.98 12.96
N GLU A 100 2.94 11.63 11.69
CA GLU A 100 3.97 10.94 10.90
C GLU A 100 4.69 11.85 9.89
N HIS A 101 4.06 12.94 9.42
CA HIS A 101 4.74 13.83 8.46
C HIS A 101 6.06 14.42 8.99
N PRO A 102 6.20 14.80 10.29
CA PRO A 102 7.49 15.25 10.82
C PRO A 102 8.61 14.23 10.65
N GLY A 103 8.34 12.94 10.91
CA GLY A 103 9.31 11.86 10.72
C GLY A 103 9.74 11.70 9.27
N LEU A 104 8.79 11.75 8.33
CA LEU A 104 9.08 11.73 6.90
C LEU A 104 9.99 12.90 6.50
N ARG A 105 9.70 14.11 6.99
CA ARG A 105 10.49 15.31 6.71
C ARG A 105 11.91 15.22 7.26
N ASP A 106 12.08 14.58 8.41
CA ASP A 106 13.40 14.30 8.96
C ASP A 106 14.17 13.30 8.09
N VAL A 107 13.54 12.22 7.62
CA VAL A 107 14.17 11.28 6.68
C VAL A 107 14.65 12.02 5.41
N GLU A 108 13.80 12.84 4.80
CA GLU A 108 14.17 13.61 3.61
C GLU A 108 15.35 14.56 3.88
N ARG A 109 15.28 15.30 4.99
CA ARG A 109 16.29 16.29 5.37
C ARG A 109 17.65 15.63 5.64
N ILE A 110 17.66 14.53 6.38
CA ILE A 110 18.88 13.88 6.87
C ILE A 110 19.56 13.08 5.74
N THR A 111 18.78 12.36 4.95
CA THR A 111 19.32 11.60 3.81
C THR A 111 19.65 12.50 2.61
N GLY A 112 18.99 13.66 2.51
CA GLY A 112 19.06 14.54 1.35
C GLY A 112 18.32 13.97 0.12
N MET A 113 17.49 12.94 0.30
CA MET A 113 16.76 12.23 -0.75
C MET A 113 15.25 12.39 -0.55
N PRO A 114 14.46 12.44 -1.64
CA PRO A 114 13.00 12.37 -1.51
C PRO A 114 12.59 10.99 -1.01
N VAL A 115 11.52 10.94 -0.21
CA VAL A 115 10.85 9.68 0.13
C VAL A 115 9.91 9.29 -1.00
N THR A 116 10.08 8.10 -1.57
CA THR A 116 9.33 7.66 -2.76
C THR A 116 8.50 6.39 -2.57
N CYS A 117 8.67 5.70 -1.45
CA CYS A 117 7.82 4.58 -1.08
C CYS A 117 7.55 4.56 0.42
N TYR A 118 6.51 3.85 0.81
CA TYR A 118 6.12 3.61 2.19
C TYR A 118 6.00 2.11 2.46
N GLY A 119 6.45 1.68 3.62
CA GLY A 119 6.11 0.37 4.20
C GLY A 119 5.68 0.58 5.64
N GLN A 120 4.75 -0.22 6.11
CA GLN A 120 4.27 -0.12 7.49
C GLN A 120 5.16 -0.90 8.45
N PRO A 121 5.17 -0.54 9.75
CA PRO A 121 5.93 -1.28 10.72
C PRO A 121 5.15 -2.54 11.10
N GLY A 122 5.68 -3.70 10.69
CA GLY A 122 5.07 -5.01 10.92
C GLY A 122 3.56 -5.04 10.65
N GLY A 123 2.76 -5.47 11.63
CA GLY A 123 1.31 -5.58 11.48
C GLY A 123 0.52 -4.26 11.54
N ALA A 124 1.18 -3.10 11.72
CA ALA A 124 0.50 -1.83 11.98
C ALA A 124 -0.04 -1.13 10.72
N TRP A 125 -1.06 -1.75 10.12
CA TRP A 125 -1.77 -1.26 8.95
C TRP A 125 -3.02 -0.45 9.31
N ALA A 126 -3.35 0.55 8.49
CA ALA A 126 -4.64 1.24 8.51
C ALA A 126 -4.95 1.87 7.13
N PRO A 127 -6.21 1.86 6.64
CA PRO A 127 -6.54 2.46 5.35
C PRO A 127 -6.44 4.00 5.38
N GLN A 128 -6.52 4.62 6.56
CA GLN A 128 -6.46 6.07 6.73
C GLN A 128 -5.09 6.67 6.35
N THR A 129 -4.04 5.86 6.20
CA THR A 129 -2.71 6.34 5.81
C THR A 129 -2.67 6.81 4.36
N PHE A 130 -3.46 6.20 3.47
CA PHE A 130 -3.39 6.40 2.02
C PHE A 130 -3.62 7.86 1.56
N PRO A 131 -4.63 8.60 2.06
CA PRO A 131 -4.78 10.02 1.72
C PRO A 131 -3.56 10.86 2.10
N ALA A 132 -2.90 10.55 3.22
CA ALA A 132 -1.71 11.27 3.66
C ALA A 132 -0.50 10.92 2.78
N LEU A 133 -0.31 9.65 2.43
CA LEU A 133 0.74 9.21 1.50
C LEU A 133 0.62 9.94 0.15
N LEU A 134 -0.60 10.05 -0.40
CA LEU A 134 -0.82 10.82 -1.62
C LEU A 134 -0.51 12.31 -1.44
N LYS A 135 -0.94 12.92 -0.33
CA LYS A 135 -0.65 14.33 -0.02
C LYS A 135 0.85 14.59 0.05
N TRP A 136 1.63 13.66 0.61
CA TRP A 136 3.09 13.75 0.71
C TRP A 136 3.79 13.47 -0.62
N GLY A 137 3.06 13.00 -1.63
CA GLY A 137 3.64 12.63 -2.92
C GLY A 137 4.39 11.30 -2.87
N VAL A 138 4.02 10.39 -1.95
CA VAL A 138 4.57 9.02 -1.84
C VAL A 138 3.69 8.06 -2.66
N PRO A 139 4.15 7.61 -3.84
CA PRO A 139 3.29 6.94 -4.81
C PRO A 139 3.24 5.41 -4.70
N VAL A 140 4.14 4.80 -3.92
CA VAL A 140 4.28 3.34 -3.83
C VAL A 140 4.18 2.89 -2.38
N TYR A 141 3.43 1.81 -2.18
CA TYR A 141 3.41 1.03 -0.94
C TYR A 141 4.14 -0.29 -1.20
N LEU A 142 5.25 -0.53 -0.50
CA LEU A 142 6.08 -1.72 -0.68
C LEU A 142 6.24 -2.43 0.67
N ASP A 143 5.61 -3.59 0.77
CA ASP A 143 5.63 -4.40 1.99
C ASP A 143 5.22 -5.85 1.70
N ASN A 144 5.11 -6.68 2.74
CA ASN A 144 4.59 -8.03 2.63
C ASN A 144 3.59 -8.38 3.74
N HIS A 145 2.37 -7.89 3.57
CA HIS A 145 1.23 -8.23 4.42
C HIS A 145 -0.05 -8.46 3.62
N GLU A 146 -1.07 -8.98 4.30
CA GLU A 146 -2.23 -9.62 3.68
C GLU A 146 -3.56 -8.94 4.05
N GLN A 147 -3.55 -7.70 4.57
CA GLN A 147 -4.77 -6.96 4.91
C GLN A 147 -5.63 -6.69 3.67
N ILE A 148 -4.98 -6.25 2.59
CA ILE A 148 -5.56 -6.10 1.25
C ILE A 148 -4.73 -6.95 0.29
N THR A 149 -5.38 -7.79 -0.51
CA THR A 149 -4.71 -8.64 -1.49
C THR A 149 -5.42 -8.57 -2.83
N LEU A 150 -4.69 -8.82 -3.93
CA LEU A 150 -5.31 -8.93 -5.25
C LEU A 150 -4.60 -9.99 -6.07
N ASN A 151 -4.92 -11.26 -5.80
CA ASN A 151 -4.37 -12.42 -6.50
C ASN A 151 -2.83 -12.44 -6.52
N SER A 152 -2.18 -12.02 -5.43
CA SER A 152 -0.73 -11.98 -5.28
C SER A 152 0.01 -11.23 -6.40
N ARG A 153 -0.61 -10.14 -6.89
CA ARG A 153 -0.13 -9.24 -7.95
C ARG A 153 -0.22 -7.79 -7.52
N PRO A 154 0.56 -6.87 -8.11
CA PRO A 154 0.48 -5.46 -7.75
C PRO A 154 -0.89 -4.85 -8.07
N TYR A 155 -1.34 -3.94 -7.22
CA TYR A 155 -2.67 -3.34 -7.30
C TYR A 155 -2.66 -1.88 -6.85
N TRP A 156 -3.64 -1.12 -7.32
CA TRP A 156 -3.90 0.22 -6.80
C TRP A 156 -4.89 0.13 -5.63
N TYR A 157 -4.58 0.80 -4.53
CA TYR A 157 -5.49 0.99 -3.40
C TYR A 157 -5.24 2.37 -2.79
N GLY A 158 -6.31 3.10 -2.49
CA GLY A 158 -6.24 4.46 -2.00
C GLY A 158 -5.47 5.42 -2.91
N GLY A 159 -5.38 5.12 -4.21
CA GLY A 159 -4.61 5.88 -5.21
C GLY A 159 -3.09 5.62 -5.21
N VAL A 160 -2.59 4.75 -4.34
CA VAL A 160 -1.18 4.36 -4.23
C VAL A 160 -0.98 2.99 -4.89
N LEU A 161 0.15 2.78 -5.57
CA LEU A 161 0.48 1.48 -6.16
C LEU A 161 1.10 0.58 -5.09
N ASN A 162 0.49 -0.58 -4.86
CA ASN A 162 0.88 -1.52 -3.81
C ASN A 162 1.60 -2.72 -4.43
N PHE A 163 2.79 -3.01 -3.91
CA PHE A 163 3.54 -4.25 -4.13
C PHE A 163 3.50 -5.04 -2.82
N MET A 164 2.42 -5.77 -2.62
CA MET A 164 2.09 -6.52 -1.40
C MET A 164 1.82 -7.98 -1.75
N GLU A 165 2.23 -8.91 -0.89
CA GLU A 165 1.93 -10.36 -1.00
C GLU A 165 2.20 -10.92 -2.41
N LEU A 166 3.33 -10.54 -3.01
CA LEU A 166 3.65 -10.93 -4.39
C LEU A 166 3.93 -12.43 -4.49
N THR A 167 3.55 -13.03 -5.62
CA THR A 167 3.85 -14.44 -5.92
C THR A 167 5.35 -14.76 -5.79
N GLY A 168 6.21 -13.81 -6.14
CA GLY A 168 7.67 -13.91 -6.00
C GLY A 168 8.24 -13.35 -4.70
N PHE A 169 7.45 -13.21 -3.63
CA PHE A 169 7.98 -12.83 -2.32
C PHE A 169 8.87 -13.95 -1.76
N MET A 170 10.10 -13.61 -1.36
CA MET A 170 11.05 -14.56 -0.79
C MET A 170 12.16 -13.87 -0.01
N ARG A 171 12.94 -14.66 0.71
CA ARG A 171 14.23 -14.26 1.28
C ARG A 171 15.14 -15.46 1.43
N MET A 172 16.45 -15.25 1.43
CA MET A 172 17.41 -16.24 1.92
C MET A 172 17.49 -16.14 3.44
N GLU A 173 17.09 -17.20 4.12
CA GLU A 173 17.19 -17.31 5.58
C GLU A 173 18.65 -17.22 6.04
N LEU A 174 18.87 -16.57 7.19
CA LEU A 174 20.21 -16.42 7.79
C LEU A 174 20.54 -17.66 8.63
N THR A 175 20.62 -18.81 7.97
CA THR A 175 20.95 -20.13 8.52
C THR A 175 22.01 -20.83 7.67
N GLU A 176 22.61 -21.91 8.18
CA GLU A 176 23.68 -22.65 7.49
C GLU A 176 23.26 -23.17 6.10
N ASP A 177 22.00 -23.60 5.94
CA ASP A 177 21.44 -24.13 4.70
C ASP A 177 20.70 -23.07 3.85
N GLY A 178 20.61 -21.83 4.34
CA GLY A 178 19.79 -20.76 3.77
C GLY A 178 20.10 -20.50 2.30
N LEU A 179 21.39 -20.46 1.93
CA LEU A 179 21.82 -20.22 0.55
C LEU A 179 21.28 -21.24 -0.45
N GLN A 180 21.41 -22.54 -0.15
CA GLN A 180 20.98 -23.60 -1.07
C GLN A 180 19.45 -23.67 -1.18
N THR A 181 18.76 -23.44 -0.06
CA THR A 181 17.31 -23.37 -0.03
C THR A 181 16.80 -22.17 -0.84
N ALA A 182 17.41 -21.00 -0.67
CA ALA A 182 17.03 -19.79 -1.42
C ALA A 182 17.27 -19.92 -2.92
N LYS A 183 18.38 -20.56 -3.35
CA LYS A 183 18.63 -20.82 -4.78
C LYS A 183 17.53 -21.66 -5.41
N ARG A 184 17.14 -22.75 -4.74
CA ARG A 184 16.04 -23.63 -5.20
C ARG A 184 14.70 -22.87 -5.25
N GLN A 185 14.38 -22.12 -4.20
CA GLN A 185 13.16 -21.30 -4.17
C GLN A 185 13.15 -20.24 -5.28
N PHE A 186 14.29 -19.59 -5.52
CA PHE A 186 14.43 -18.63 -6.59
C PHE A 186 14.20 -19.26 -7.96
N ASP A 187 14.74 -20.45 -8.21
CA ASP A 187 14.49 -21.17 -9.48
C ASP A 187 13.01 -21.50 -9.67
N GLU A 188 12.31 -21.94 -8.63
CA GLU A 188 10.87 -22.22 -8.69
C GLU A 188 10.05 -20.95 -8.98
N ILE A 189 10.40 -19.82 -8.35
CA ILE A 189 9.76 -18.52 -8.59
C ILE A 189 10.08 -18.03 -10.01
N TYR A 190 11.35 -18.15 -10.42
CA TYR A 190 11.82 -17.77 -11.75
C TYR A 190 11.06 -18.52 -12.83
N GLU A 191 10.87 -19.84 -12.71
CA GLU A 191 10.10 -20.64 -13.65
C GLU A 191 8.63 -20.19 -13.72
N LYS A 192 8.00 -19.93 -12.57
CA LYS A 192 6.61 -19.45 -12.50
C LYS A 192 6.42 -18.10 -13.18
N LEU A 193 7.36 -17.17 -12.98
CA LEU A 193 7.26 -15.80 -13.48
C LEU A 193 7.79 -15.63 -14.91
N SER A 194 8.58 -16.58 -15.43
CA SER A 194 9.19 -16.48 -16.76
C SER A 194 8.18 -16.35 -17.91
N GLY A 195 6.94 -16.79 -17.71
CA GLY A 195 5.86 -16.68 -18.69
C GLY A 195 5.08 -15.35 -18.66
N GLU A 196 5.31 -14.49 -17.67
CA GLU A 196 4.59 -13.21 -17.54
C GLU A 196 5.23 -12.10 -18.40
N SER A 197 4.45 -11.07 -18.76
CA SER A 197 4.98 -9.87 -19.44
C SER A 197 5.98 -9.14 -18.55
N VAL A 198 5.63 -9.02 -17.26
CA VAL A 198 6.46 -8.51 -16.19
C VAL A 198 6.16 -9.33 -14.94
N GLY A 199 7.16 -10.06 -14.43
CA GLY A 199 7.07 -10.81 -13.19
C GLY A 199 7.82 -10.10 -12.07
N PHE A 200 7.24 -10.01 -10.88
CA PHE A 200 7.89 -9.34 -9.74
C PHE A 200 8.36 -10.34 -8.68
N VAL A 201 9.64 -10.24 -8.33
CA VAL A 201 10.25 -10.91 -7.18
C VAL A 201 10.50 -9.85 -6.10
N SER A 202 10.11 -10.14 -4.87
CA SER A 202 10.25 -9.23 -3.73
C SER A 202 11.14 -9.88 -2.69
N ILE A 203 12.32 -9.29 -2.47
CA ILE A 203 13.34 -9.81 -1.54
C ILE A 203 13.53 -8.81 -0.42
N VAL A 204 13.30 -9.25 0.82
CA VAL A 204 13.31 -8.40 2.02
C VAL A 204 14.34 -8.82 3.05
N TYR A 205 14.93 -7.83 3.72
CA TYR A 205 15.69 -7.99 4.95
C TYR A 205 15.56 -6.80 5.90
N HIS A 206 15.90 -6.99 7.16
CA HIS A 206 16.12 -5.91 8.12
C HIS A 206 17.60 -5.90 8.49
N PRO A 207 18.32 -4.76 8.46
CA PRO A 207 19.73 -4.71 8.85
C PRO A 207 19.98 -5.28 10.25
N THR A 208 19.05 -5.13 11.19
CA THR A 208 19.17 -5.69 12.54
C THR A 208 19.37 -7.21 12.52
N GLU A 209 18.75 -7.94 11.58
CA GLU A 209 18.85 -9.41 11.52
C GLU A 209 20.26 -9.93 11.26
N PHE A 210 21.15 -9.11 10.66
CA PHE A 210 22.56 -9.45 10.46
C PHE A 210 23.43 -9.13 11.68
N ALA A 211 22.96 -8.25 12.57
CA ALA A 211 23.68 -7.85 13.77
C ALA A 211 23.21 -8.57 15.04
N THR A 212 21.94 -8.97 15.07
CA THR A 212 21.25 -9.39 16.28
C THR A 212 20.55 -10.75 16.11
N THR A 213 20.30 -11.42 17.23
CA THR A 213 19.61 -12.72 17.29
C THR A 213 18.11 -12.58 17.59
N ARG A 214 17.66 -11.36 17.92
CA ARG A 214 16.26 -10.98 18.15
C ARG A 214 16.07 -9.55 17.69
N PHE A 215 14.85 -9.21 17.30
CA PHE A 215 14.50 -7.83 16.96
C PHE A 215 14.55 -6.92 18.20
N TRP A 216 14.93 -5.67 17.96
CA TRP A 216 15.06 -4.61 18.96
C TRP A 216 13.74 -4.22 19.62
N ASP A 217 12.65 -4.32 18.87
CA ASP A 217 11.32 -3.95 19.33
C ASP A 217 10.67 -5.02 20.21
N ASP A 218 10.98 -6.29 20.01
CA ASP A 218 10.65 -7.38 20.94
C ASP A 218 11.33 -7.19 22.32
N VAL A 219 12.50 -6.54 22.38
CA VAL A 219 13.18 -6.25 23.66
C VAL A 219 12.51 -5.12 24.42
N ASN A 220 12.07 -4.09 23.71
CA ASN A 220 11.64 -2.82 24.31
C ASN A 220 10.12 -2.62 24.33
N PHE A 221 9.39 -3.21 23.39
CA PHE A 221 7.99 -2.88 23.11
C PHE A 221 7.03 -4.07 23.04
N SER A 222 7.52 -5.31 23.19
CA SER A 222 6.68 -6.52 23.14
C SER A 222 5.40 -6.41 23.99
N ARG A 223 4.28 -6.88 23.47
CA ARG A 223 3.00 -7.07 24.17
C ARG A 223 2.43 -5.78 24.75
N GLY A 224 2.50 -4.67 24.01
CA GLY A 224 1.99 -3.37 24.41
C GLY A 224 2.89 -2.63 25.42
N ARG A 225 4.12 -3.10 25.62
CA ARG A 225 5.06 -2.43 26.50
C ARG A 225 5.52 -1.13 25.83
N ASN A 226 5.57 -0.04 26.59
CA ASN A 226 6.14 1.20 26.08
C ASN A 226 7.32 1.62 26.94
N THR A 227 8.48 1.00 26.71
CA THR A 227 9.69 1.28 27.51
C THR A 227 10.12 2.73 27.29
N PRO A 228 10.31 3.52 28.35
CA PRO A 228 10.81 4.89 28.22
C PRO A 228 12.18 4.94 27.53
N ARG A 229 12.43 6.01 26.78
CA ARG A 229 13.63 6.17 25.95
C ARG A 229 14.93 6.01 26.72
N GLU A 230 15.00 6.53 27.94
CA GLU A 230 16.16 6.43 28.82
C GLU A 230 16.43 5.02 29.36
N GLN A 231 15.50 4.08 29.12
CA GLN A 231 15.58 2.69 29.53
C GLN A 231 15.66 1.72 28.35
N TRP A 232 15.72 2.21 27.11
CA TRP A 232 15.88 1.38 25.93
C TRP A 232 17.15 0.55 26.01
N LYS A 233 17.04 -0.70 25.57
CA LYS A 233 18.14 -1.67 25.56
C LYS A 233 18.41 -2.13 24.14
N PRO A 234 19.68 -2.31 23.76
CA PRO A 234 20.01 -2.93 22.48
C PRO A 234 19.54 -4.39 22.46
N ALA A 235 19.30 -4.90 21.26
CA ALA A 235 19.03 -6.31 21.07
C ALA A 235 20.27 -7.19 21.30
N PRO A 236 20.11 -8.48 21.68
CA PRO A 236 21.24 -9.38 21.82
C PRO A 236 21.97 -9.60 20.48
N LEU A 237 23.26 -9.28 20.47
CA LEU A 237 24.10 -9.40 19.29
C LEU A 237 24.31 -10.86 18.87
N ARG A 238 24.57 -11.04 17.57
CA ARG A 238 25.14 -12.29 17.05
C ARG A 238 26.59 -12.47 17.51
N PRO A 239 27.09 -13.72 17.55
CA PRO A 239 28.50 -14.00 17.75
C PRO A 239 29.41 -13.25 16.76
N PRO A 240 30.64 -12.89 17.16
CA PRO A 240 31.61 -12.27 16.26
C PRO A 240 31.84 -13.11 14.99
N GLY A 241 31.82 -12.47 13.82
CA GLY A 241 32.02 -13.12 12.52
C GLY A 241 30.74 -13.61 11.84
N GLU A 242 29.61 -13.73 12.55
CA GLU A 242 28.34 -14.16 11.92
C GLU A 242 27.78 -13.11 10.97
N MET A 243 27.88 -11.82 11.31
CA MET A 243 27.40 -10.74 10.43
C MET A 243 28.10 -10.81 9.07
N GLU A 244 29.44 -10.88 9.07
CA GLU A 244 30.26 -10.97 7.86
C GLU A 244 29.97 -12.25 7.08
N HIS A 245 29.78 -13.37 7.79
CA HIS A 245 29.40 -14.64 7.19
C HIS A 245 28.06 -14.53 6.43
N TYR A 246 27.03 -13.97 7.06
CA TYR A 246 25.71 -13.84 6.44
C TYR A 246 25.67 -12.79 5.33
N LEU A 247 26.41 -11.69 5.45
CA LEU A 247 26.60 -10.74 4.35
C LEU A 247 27.29 -11.41 3.16
N GLN A 248 28.34 -12.20 3.38
CA GLN A 248 28.99 -12.96 2.33
C GLN A 248 28.05 -13.98 1.68
N MET A 249 27.25 -14.68 2.49
CA MET A 249 26.28 -15.65 2.01
C MET A 249 25.18 -14.99 1.16
N LEU A 250 24.68 -13.82 1.58
CA LEU A 250 23.73 -13.03 0.81
C LEU A 250 24.35 -12.57 -0.52
N GLY A 251 25.63 -12.15 -0.50
CA GLY A 251 26.36 -11.80 -1.71
C GLY A 251 26.38 -12.95 -2.72
N GLN A 252 26.66 -14.18 -2.26
CA GLN A 252 26.61 -15.37 -3.12
C GLN A 252 25.21 -15.69 -3.64
N PHE A 253 24.16 -15.35 -2.90
CA PHE A 253 22.78 -15.49 -3.37
C PHE A 253 22.46 -14.45 -4.45
N LEU A 254 22.83 -13.18 -4.25
CA LEU A 254 22.63 -12.15 -5.27
C LEU A 254 23.46 -12.40 -6.54
N ASP A 255 24.67 -12.93 -6.41
CA ASP A 255 25.48 -13.34 -7.58
C ASP A 255 24.79 -14.45 -8.38
N TYR A 256 24.04 -15.33 -7.70
CA TYR A 256 23.26 -16.38 -8.34
C TYR A 256 22.01 -15.86 -9.07
N THR A 257 21.28 -14.93 -8.47
CA THR A 257 20.10 -14.34 -9.13
C THR A 257 20.52 -13.50 -10.33
N LEU A 258 21.62 -12.74 -10.22
CA LEU A 258 22.21 -11.95 -11.31
C LEU A 258 22.77 -12.82 -12.44
N SER A 259 23.10 -14.09 -12.19
CA SER A 259 23.57 -15.00 -13.24
C SER A 259 22.46 -15.46 -14.20
N LYS A 260 21.20 -15.06 -13.98
CA LYS A 260 20.08 -15.35 -14.88
C LYS A 260 19.85 -14.18 -15.82
N ASP A 261 19.93 -14.43 -17.14
CA ASP A 261 19.81 -13.39 -18.18
C ASP A 261 18.48 -12.63 -18.19
N ASN A 262 17.44 -13.19 -17.55
CA ASN A 262 16.08 -12.66 -17.55
C ASN A 262 15.71 -11.90 -16.27
N VAL A 263 16.69 -11.56 -15.44
CA VAL A 263 16.52 -10.89 -14.15
C VAL A 263 17.09 -9.47 -14.21
N GLU A 264 16.33 -8.52 -13.69
CA GLU A 264 16.78 -7.13 -13.51
C GLU A 264 16.36 -6.62 -12.13
N TYR A 265 17.30 -6.03 -11.40
CA TYR A 265 17.00 -5.36 -10.13
C TYR A 265 16.55 -3.93 -10.42
N ILE A 266 15.42 -3.54 -9.83
CA ILE A 266 14.83 -2.22 -10.01
C ILE A 266 14.34 -1.64 -8.68
N THR A 267 14.19 -0.33 -8.63
CA THR A 267 13.53 0.38 -7.53
C THR A 267 12.01 0.26 -7.64
N SER A 268 11.31 0.62 -6.56
CA SER A 268 9.85 0.66 -6.50
C SER A 268 9.26 1.71 -7.46
N ILE A 269 9.95 2.85 -7.64
CA ILE A 269 9.57 3.87 -8.62
C ILE A 269 9.74 3.38 -10.04
N GLN A 270 10.85 2.70 -10.36
CA GLN A 270 11.03 2.08 -11.67
C GLN A 270 9.94 1.03 -11.93
N ALA A 271 9.56 0.25 -10.92
CA ALA A 271 8.45 -0.69 -11.03
C ALA A 271 7.12 0.02 -11.31
N ARG A 272 6.86 1.15 -10.66
CA ARG A 272 5.68 1.99 -10.93
C ARG A 272 5.67 2.54 -12.36
N GLU A 273 6.81 2.90 -12.94
CA GLU A 273 6.91 3.41 -14.31
C GLU A 273 6.60 2.34 -15.37
N LEU A 274 6.65 1.06 -14.99
CA LEU A 274 6.21 -0.05 -15.84
C LEU A 274 4.69 -0.16 -15.91
N GLU A 275 3.93 0.49 -15.02
CA GLU A 275 2.47 0.43 -15.03
C GLU A 275 1.89 1.15 -16.26
N ARG A 276 1.06 0.45 -17.04
CA ARG A 276 0.57 0.84 -18.37
C ARG A 276 -0.93 1.05 -18.48
N SER A 277 -1.68 1.16 -17.38
CA SER A 277 -3.10 1.48 -17.49
C SER A 277 -3.29 2.80 -18.26
N ALA A 278 -4.22 2.80 -19.20
CA ALA A 278 -4.62 4.00 -19.93
C ALA A 278 -5.13 5.09 -18.97
N LYS A 279 -4.83 6.35 -19.28
CA LYS A 279 -5.11 7.54 -18.43
C LYS A 279 -5.81 8.66 -19.18
N GLU A 280 -6.10 8.41 -20.45
CA GLU A 280 -6.78 9.31 -21.37
C GLU A 280 -8.26 9.43 -21.01
N GLU A 281 -8.91 10.42 -21.61
CA GLU A 281 -10.36 10.58 -21.49
C GLU A 281 -11.07 9.51 -22.31
N LEU A 282 -12.10 8.89 -21.72
CA LEU A 282 -12.92 7.90 -22.42
C LEU A 282 -13.96 8.58 -23.32
N THR A 283 -14.33 7.91 -24.40
CA THR A 283 -15.46 8.34 -25.24
C THR A 283 -16.80 8.03 -24.57
N ARG A 284 -17.87 8.70 -25.02
CA ARG A 284 -19.24 8.43 -24.54
C ARG A 284 -19.67 7.00 -24.83
N GLU A 285 -19.26 6.47 -25.98
CA GLU A 285 -19.53 5.10 -26.41
C GLU A 285 -18.87 4.09 -25.48
N GLN A 286 -17.59 4.27 -25.15
CA GLN A 286 -16.88 3.42 -24.19
C GLN A 286 -17.55 3.44 -22.80
N VAL A 287 -17.97 4.61 -22.31
CA VAL A 287 -18.66 4.69 -21.02
C VAL A 287 -20.02 3.97 -21.05
N LYS A 288 -20.76 4.02 -22.15
CA LYS A 288 -21.99 3.23 -22.32
C LYS A 288 -21.72 1.72 -22.31
N GLU A 289 -20.66 1.27 -22.97
CA GLU A 289 -20.27 -0.14 -22.99
C GLU A 289 -19.86 -0.63 -21.60
N ILE A 290 -19.11 0.18 -20.85
CA ILE A 290 -18.75 -0.11 -19.47
C ILE A 290 -20.01 -0.17 -18.60
N ALA A 291 -20.91 0.82 -18.71
CA ALA A 291 -22.16 0.85 -17.94
C ALA A 291 -23.05 -0.38 -18.19
N ALA A 292 -23.07 -0.89 -19.43
CA ALA A 292 -23.82 -2.09 -19.80
C ALA A 292 -23.31 -3.39 -19.11
N ARG A 293 -22.09 -3.38 -18.57
CA ARG A 293 -21.49 -4.51 -17.84
C ARG A 293 -21.78 -4.49 -16.35
N ILE A 294 -22.23 -3.34 -15.83
CA ILE A 294 -22.48 -3.18 -14.40
C ILE A 294 -23.92 -3.57 -14.09
N GLY A 295 -24.06 -4.62 -13.28
CA GLY A 295 -25.33 -5.07 -12.71
C GLY A 295 -25.51 -4.62 -11.27
N ASP A 296 -25.84 -5.58 -10.40
CA ASP A 296 -25.91 -5.40 -8.94
C ASP A 296 -24.56 -5.63 -8.24
N GLU A 297 -23.56 -6.18 -8.93
CA GLU A 297 -22.19 -6.29 -8.41
C GLU A 297 -21.31 -5.14 -8.89
N LEU A 298 -20.97 -4.22 -7.99
CA LEU A 298 -20.00 -3.18 -8.28
C LEU A 298 -18.59 -3.67 -7.98
N TYR A 299 -17.78 -3.82 -9.02
CA TYR A 299 -16.39 -4.27 -8.94
C TYR A 299 -15.46 -3.29 -9.69
N PHE A 300 -14.20 -3.65 -9.87
CA PHE A 300 -13.35 -2.98 -10.85
C PHE A 300 -13.58 -3.59 -12.25
N GLU A 301 -13.30 -2.81 -13.29
CA GLU A 301 -13.34 -3.22 -14.68
C GLU A 301 -11.98 -3.06 -15.34
N GLN A 302 -11.60 -4.05 -16.16
CA GLN A 302 -10.52 -3.92 -17.13
C GLN A 302 -11.13 -3.79 -18.52
N PHE A 303 -10.91 -2.66 -19.18
CA PHE A 303 -11.55 -2.33 -20.45
C PHE A 303 -10.54 -1.65 -21.36
N GLU A 304 -10.20 -2.25 -22.51
CA GLU A 304 -9.34 -1.64 -23.54
C GLU A 304 -8.03 -1.01 -23.01
N GLY A 305 -7.36 -1.68 -22.06
CA GLY A 305 -6.12 -1.19 -21.44
C GLY A 305 -6.33 -0.23 -20.26
N TYR A 306 -7.57 0.13 -19.93
CA TYR A 306 -7.91 0.80 -18.68
C TYR A 306 -8.05 -0.21 -17.56
N SER A 307 -7.62 0.19 -16.36
CA SER A 307 -8.02 -0.42 -15.09
C SER A 307 -8.83 0.62 -14.32
N LEU A 308 -10.11 0.30 -14.06
CA LEU A 308 -11.10 1.21 -13.49
C LEU A 308 -11.66 0.61 -12.20
N SER A 309 -11.39 1.24 -11.06
CA SER A 309 -11.98 0.90 -9.77
C SER A 309 -13.46 1.28 -9.70
N ALA A 310 -14.18 0.84 -8.68
CA ALA A 310 -15.56 1.28 -8.45
C ALA A 310 -15.67 2.82 -8.33
N SER A 311 -14.66 3.46 -7.74
CA SER A 311 -14.53 4.93 -7.70
C SER A 311 -14.43 5.54 -9.09
N ASP A 312 -13.57 4.96 -9.94
CA ASP A 312 -13.38 5.42 -11.32
C ASP A 312 -14.71 5.32 -12.09
N LEU A 313 -15.40 4.17 -11.97
CA LEU A 313 -16.69 3.94 -12.61
C LEU A 313 -17.75 4.95 -12.15
N HIS A 314 -17.87 5.17 -10.85
CA HIS A 314 -18.78 6.18 -10.31
C HIS A 314 -18.49 7.58 -10.85
N SER A 315 -17.21 7.99 -10.86
CA SER A 315 -16.80 9.29 -11.39
C SER A 315 -17.14 9.45 -12.87
N LEU A 316 -16.97 8.39 -13.67
CA LEU A 316 -17.29 8.37 -15.10
C LEU A 316 -18.80 8.46 -15.34
N PHE A 317 -19.61 7.69 -14.61
CA PHE A 317 -21.07 7.72 -14.75
C PHE A 317 -21.65 9.07 -14.35
N CYS A 318 -21.15 9.65 -13.25
CA CYS A 318 -21.51 11.00 -12.86
C CYS A 318 -21.14 12.03 -13.94
N SER A 319 -19.93 11.96 -14.48
CA SER A 319 -19.46 12.89 -15.51
C SER A 319 -20.23 12.75 -16.82
N TYR A 320 -20.58 11.52 -17.22
CA TYR A 320 -21.39 11.24 -18.39
C TYR A 320 -22.78 11.89 -18.30
N LEU A 321 -23.46 11.72 -17.17
CA LEU A 321 -24.82 12.23 -16.98
C LEU A 321 -24.86 13.76 -16.76
N LEU A 322 -23.76 14.34 -16.26
CA LEU A 322 -23.59 15.77 -16.06
C LEU A 322 -22.88 16.49 -17.23
N GLU A 323 -22.60 15.78 -18.32
CA GLU A 323 -21.91 16.31 -19.51
C GLU A 323 -20.56 16.98 -19.20
N LYS A 324 -19.79 16.35 -18.30
CA LYS A 324 -18.42 16.75 -17.92
C LYS A 324 -17.37 15.87 -18.63
N PRO A 325 -16.09 16.27 -18.63
CA PRO A 325 -15.02 15.44 -19.18
C PRO A 325 -15.01 14.03 -18.57
N LEU A 326 -14.87 13.01 -19.42
CA LEU A 326 -14.97 11.59 -19.06
C LEU A 326 -13.62 11.02 -18.63
N LYS A 327 -13.00 11.72 -17.68
CA LYS A 327 -11.73 11.29 -17.08
C LYS A 327 -12.01 10.64 -15.72
N PRO A 328 -11.52 9.41 -15.48
CA PRO A 328 -11.62 8.79 -14.17
C PRO A 328 -10.98 9.66 -13.07
N GLU A 329 -11.65 9.75 -11.93
CA GLU A 329 -11.14 10.45 -10.76
C GLU A 329 -11.10 9.53 -9.53
N LEU A 330 -10.04 9.67 -8.73
CA LEU A 330 -9.96 9.06 -7.42
C LEU A 330 -10.96 9.72 -6.46
N ILE A 331 -11.84 8.90 -5.90
CA ILE A 331 -12.83 9.24 -4.89
C ILE A 331 -12.75 8.13 -3.83
N TYR A 332 -12.37 8.49 -2.61
CA TYR A 332 -12.37 7.56 -1.50
C TYR A 332 -13.78 7.05 -1.18
N GLY A 333 -13.86 5.85 -0.62
CA GLY A 333 -15.11 5.27 -0.15
C GLY A 333 -15.77 6.07 0.97
N PRO A 334 -17.04 5.78 1.30
CA PRO A 334 -17.77 6.50 2.33
C PRO A 334 -17.15 6.30 3.72
N GLU A 335 -17.55 7.15 4.66
CA GLU A 335 -17.12 7.10 6.07
C GLU A 335 -17.83 5.93 6.79
N THR A 336 -19.11 5.74 6.47
CA THR A 336 -19.94 4.66 7.00
C THR A 336 -20.67 3.90 5.91
N ASP A 337 -20.96 2.63 6.20
CA ASP A 337 -21.89 1.81 5.43
C ASP A 337 -23.32 2.10 5.89
N GLU A 338 -24.02 2.97 5.16
CA GLU A 338 -25.43 3.30 5.41
C GLU A 338 -26.34 2.57 4.42
N ALA A 339 -27.50 2.10 4.90
CA ALA A 339 -28.51 1.52 4.03
C ALA A 339 -29.26 2.61 3.24
N SER A 340 -29.64 2.29 2.00
CA SER A 340 -30.60 3.11 1.26
C SER A 340 -31.97 3.08 1.92
N ASP A 341 -32.73 4.17 1.81
CA ASP A 341 -34.14 4.18 2.17
C ASP A 341 -34.92 3.20 1.25
N PRO A 342 -36.01 2.57 1.72
CA PRO A 342 -36.77 1.60 0.92
C PRO A 342 -37.57 2.30 -0.20
N VAL A 343 -36.94 2.51 -1.35
CA VAL A 343 -37.54 3.12 -2.54
C VAL A 343 -37.38 2.21 -3.76
N SER A 344 -38.46 2.03 -4.52
CA SER A 344 -38.48 1.12 -5.68
C SER A 344 -37.91 1.77 -6.94
N SER A 345 -38.16 3.07 -7.14
CA SER A 345 -37.75 3.82 -8.32
C SER A 345 -37.51 5.29 -7.99
N LEU A 346 -36.64 5.92 -8.77
CA LEU A 346 -36.32 7.35 -8.67
C LEU A 346 -36.36 8.00 -10.05
N LYS A 347 -36.63 9.31 -10.10
CA LYS A 347 -36.49 10.07 -11.35
C LYS A 347 -35.02 10.29 -11.67
N VAL A 348 -34.68 10.19 -12.95
CA VAL A 348 -33.30 10.47 -13.42
C VAL A 348 -32.87 11.90 -13.08
N ALA A 349 -33.80 12.88 -13.13
CA ALA A 349 -33.52 14.25 -12.71
C ALA A 349 -33.06 14.37 -11.24
N ASP A 350 -33.68 13.59 -10.34
CA ASP A 350 -33.35 13.60 -8.91
C ASP A 350 -31.97 12.97 -8.67
N LEU A 351 -31.65 11.89 -9.40
CA LEU A 351 -30.32 11.27 -9.37
C LEU A 351 -29.24 12.26 -9.85
N LYS A 352 -29.47 12.94 -10.98
CA LYS A 352 -28.56 13.97 -11.52
C LYS A 352 -28.37 15.13 -10.56
N GLN A 353 -29.43 15.56 -9.87
CA GLN A 353 -29.33 16.58 -8.83
C GLN A 353 -28.45 16.09 -7.67
N ALA A 354 -28.62 14.85 -7.22
CA ALA A 354 -27.85 14.28 -6.12
C ALA A 354 -26.34 14.24 -6.43
N ILE A 355 -25.95 13.76 -7.61
CA ILE A 355 -24.53 13.67 -8.03
C ILE A 355 -23.90 15.01 -8.39
N SER A 356 -24.69 16.07 -8.55
CA SER A 356 -24.19 17.42 -8.83
C SER A 356 -23.65 18.14 -7.58
N LYS A 357 -23.99 17.64 -6.38
CA LYS A 357 -23.58 18.22 -5.10
C LYS A 357 -22.08 18.07 -4.87
N ALA A 358 -21.51 18.95 -4.04
CA ALA A 358 -20.10 18.88 -3.67
C ALA A 358 -19.82 17.67 -2.78
N TYR A 359 -18.72 16.98 -3.06
CA TYR A 359 -18.33 15.78 -2.32
C TYR A 359 -17.57 16.20 -1.05
N PRO A 360 -17.73 15.47 0.05
CA PRO A 360 -16.81 15.57 1.17
C PRO A 360 -15.35 15.38 0.73
N ARG A 361 -14.40 15.90 1.52
CA ARG A 361 -12.97 15.81 1.22
C ARG A 361 -12.14 15.32 2.40
N VAL A 362 -11.09 14.57 2.09
CA VAL A 362 -10.06 14.10 3.03
C VAL A 362 -8.70 14.49 2.47
N LEU A 363 -7.95 15.31 3.21
CA LEU A 363 -6.63 15.82 2.81
C LEU A 363 -6.55 16.35 1.36
N GLY A 364 -7.63 16.98 0.89
CA GLY A 364 -7.73 17.55 -0.46
C GLY A 364 -8.33 16.63 -1.52
N TYR A 365 -8.49 15.33 -1.26
CA TYR A 365 -9.10 14.35 -2.17
C TYR A 365 -10.60 14.21 -1.93
N LYS A 366 -11.38 13.83 -2.95
CA LYS A 366 -12.82 13.58 -2.81
C LYS A 366 -13.06 12.29 -2.03
N GLN A 367 -14.13 12.27 -1.26
CA GLN A 367 -14.66 11.11 -0.56
C GLN A 367 -16.15 11.00 -0.89
N LEU A 368 -16.67 9.79 -1.07
CA LEU A 368 -18.09 9.56 -1.21
C LEU A 368 -18.82 10.00 0.07
N PRO A 369 -19.99 10.65 -0.01
CA PRO A 369 -20.86 10.79 1.15
C PRO A 369 -21.42 9.42 1.55
N ASP A 370 -21.84 9.26 2.80
CA ASP A 370 -22.45 8.01 3.26
C ASP A 370 -23.78 7.73 2.57
N THR A 371 -24.50 8.78 2.19
CA THR A 371 -25.69 8.70 1.33
C THR A 371 -25.80 9.92 0.40
N PHE A 372 -26.49 9.72 -0.71
CA PHE A 372 -26.90 10.76 -1.66
C PHE A 372 -28.39 11.04 -1.50
N GLU A 373 -28.76 12.31 -1.40
CA GLU A 373 -30.16 12.73 -1.38
C GLU A 373 -30.70 12.86 -2.81
N ALA A 374 -31.50 11.88 -3.23
CA ALA A 374 -32.21 11.86 -4.51
C ALA A 374 -33.71 12.03 -4.26
N GLY A 375 -34.23 13.23 -4.55
CA GLY A 375 -35.61 13.58 -4.22
C GLY A 375 -35.81 13.62 -2.71
N SER A 376 -36.72 12.80 -2.19
CA SER A 376 -36.97 12.64 -0.75
C SER A 376 -36.29 11.42 -0.12
N SER A 377 -35.48 10.68 -0.90
CA SER A 377 -34.86 9.43 -0.47
C SER A 377 -33.34 9.58 -0.35
N ARG A 378 -32.76 8.86 0.62
CA ARG A 378 -31.31 8.71 0.77
C ARG A 378 -30.89 7.37 0.16
N ILE A 379 -29.92 7.43 -0.74
CA ILE A 379 -29.41 6.26 -1.46
C ILE A 379 -27.92 6.11 -1.16
N ASN A 380 -27.49 4.92 -0.79
CA ASN A 380 -26.07 4.67 -0.55
C ASN A 380 -25.26 4.74 -1.86
N PRO A 381 -23.94 4.92 -1.80
CA PRO A 381 -23.11 5.08 -3.00
C PRO A 381 -23.14 3.89 -3.96
N VAL A 382 -23.27 2.66 -3.46
CA VAL A 382 -23.25 1.44 -4.28
C VAL A 382 -24.52 1.35 -5.13
N ASP A 383 -25.68 1.42 -4.46
CA ASP A 383 -27.00 1.38 -5.11
C ASP A 383 -27.13 2.49 -6.13
N LEU A 384 -26.68 3.69 -5.77
CA LEU A 384 -26.66 4.84 -6.67
C LEU A 384 -25.85 4.50 -7.92
N THR A 385 -24.61 4.03 -7.76
CA THR A 385 -23.69 3.80 -8.89
C THR A 385 -24.22 2.73 -9.84
N CYS A 386 -24.75 1.62 -9.32
CA CYS A 386 -25.40 0.60 -10.14
C CYS A 386 -26.66 1.14 -10.85
N THR A 387 -27.43 1.99 -10.18
CA THR A 387 -28.60 2.66 -10.78
C THR A 387 -28.18 3.64 -11.88
N LEU A 388 -27.11 4.41 -11.71
CA LEU A 388 -26.56 5.31 -12.75
C LEU A 388 -26.08 4.53 -13.96
N ALA A 389 -25.42 3.38 -13.76
CA ALA A 389 -25.01 2.51 -14.87
C ALA A 389 -26.22 2.08 -15.71
N ARG A 390 -27.32 1.69 -15.06
CA ARG A 390 -28.58 1.35 -15.74
C ARG A 390 -29.16 2.53 -16.53
N VAL A 391 -29.19 3.73 -15.94
CA VAL A 391 -29.65 4.96 -16.62
C VAL A 391 -28.87 5.18 -17.93
N ILE A 392 -27.54 5.02 -17.88
CA ILE A 392 -26.66 5.20 -19.04
C ILE A 392 -26.88 4.10 -20.08
N HIS A 393 -26.95 2.85 -19.64
CA HIS A 393 -27.12 1.68 -20.50
C HIS A 393 -28.45 1.72 -21.27
N GLU A 394 -29.55 2.04 -20.58
CA GLU A 394 -30.89 2.11 -21.18
C GLU A 394 -31.16 3.45 -21.90
N GLY A 395 -30.26 4.43 -21.78
CA GLY A 395 -30.40 5.74 -22.42
C GLY A 395 -31.54 6.58 -21.85
N LEU A 396 -31.81 6.44 -20.56
CA LEU A 396 -32.91 7.14 -19.88
C LEU A 396 -32.63 8.64 -19.75
N THR A 397 -33.69 9.43 -19.81
CA THR A 397 -33.68 10.89 -19.77
C THR A 397 -34.21 11.42 -18.44
N ASP A 398 -34.03 12.71 -18.17
CA ASP A 398 -34.47 13.38 -16.93
C ASP A 398 -35.95 13.18 -16.58
N LYS A 399 -36.79 12.82 -17.56
CA LYS A 399 -38.24 12.59 -17.37
C LYS A 399 -38.58 11.15 -16.97
N ASP A 400 -37.66 10.23 -17.16
CA ASP A 400 -37.87 8.81 -16.93
C ASP A 400 -37.69 8.45 -15.45
N GLU A 401 -38.34 7.36 -15.04
CA GLU A 401 -38.12 6.71 -13.76
C GLU A 401 -37.28 5.45 -13.98
N VAL A 402 -36.33 5.23 -13.07
CA VAL A 402 -35.46 4.06 -13.08
C VAL A 402 -35.64 3.28 -11.78
N PRO A 403 -35.79 1.95 -11.82
CA PRO A 403 -35.78 1.13 -10.62
C PRO A 403 -34.44 1.25 -9.89
N VAL A 404 -34.46 1.41 -8.57
CA VAL A 404 -33.24 1.44 -7.76
C VAL A 404 -32.64 0.03 -7.73
N ILE A 405 -31.38 -0.07 -8.14
CA ILE A 405 -30.63 -1.33 -8.09
C ILE A 405 -30.02 -1.45 -6.70
N GLN A 406 -30.37 -2.53 -6.00
CA GLN A 406 -29.74 -2.90 -4.73
C GLN A 406 -28.42 -3.60 -5.04
N GLY A 407 -27.32 -2.89 -4.83
CA GLY A 407 -25.99 -3.35 -5.23
C GLY A 407 -25.17 -3.88 -4.06
N ARG A 408 -24.04 -4.52 -4.40
CA ARG A 408 -22.99 -4.91 -3.46
C ARG A 408 -21.62 -4.48 -3.97
N LEU A 409 -20.78 -3.96 -3.08
CA LEU A 409 -19.39 -3.67 -3.40
C LEU A 409 -18.58 -4.97 -3.38
N ARG A 410 -18.42 -5.59 -4.54
CA ARG A 410 -17.72 -6.86 -4.68
C ARG A 410 -16.24 -6.75 -4.33
N SER A 411 -15.61 -5.59 -4.49
CA SER A 411 -14.17 -5.44 -4.19
C SER A 411 -13.81 -5.64 -2.72
N GLN A 412 -14.79 -5.63 -1.81
CA GLN A 412 -14.57 -5.87 -0.38
C GLN A 412 -14.05 -7.28 -0.08
N ILE A 413 -14.25 -8.25 -0.98
CA ILE A 413 -13.74 -9.63 -0.81
C ILE A 413 -12.22 -9.72 -0.72
N HIS A 414 -11.52 -8.66 -1.15
CA HIS A 414 -10.07 -8.54 -1.15
C HIS A 414 -9.50 -7.95 0.14
N ALA A 415 -10.37 -7.42 1.00
CA ALA A 415 -10.00 -7.09 2.36
C ALA A 415 -10.26 -8.31 3.23
N LYS A 416 -9.28 -8.68 4.06
CA LYS A 416 -9.49 -9.75 5.05
C LYS A 416 -10.54 -9.39 6.11
N ASP A 417 -11.15 -10.43 6.67
CA ASP A 417 -12.30 -10.30 7.58
C ASP A 417 -11.96 -10.58 9.05
N ASP A 418 -10.76 -11.03 9.34
CA ASP A 418 -10.36 -11.39 10.70
C ASP A 418 -9.97 -10.15 11.51
N ASP A 419 -10.54 -10.01 12.71
CA ASP A 419 -10.29 -8.90 13.65
C ASP A 419 -8.86 -8.84 14.23
N ASN A 420 -7.97 -9.67 13.68
CA ASN A 420 -6.67 -10.05 14.20
C ASN A 420 -5.50 -9.52 13.37
N TRP A 421 -5.70 -8.46 12.58
CA TRP A 421 -4.66 -7.88 11.73
C TRP A 421 -3.38 -7.45 12.46
N GLY A 422 -3.40 -7.43 13.81
CA GLY A 422 -2.22 -7.29 14.66
C GLY A 422 -1.70 -8.56 15.36
N LYS A 423 -2.41 -9.69 15.40
CA LYS A 423 -2.01 -10.85 16.23
C LYS A 423 -0.69 -11.52 15.83
N GLY A 424 -0.18 -11.25 14.63
CA GLY A 424 1.10 -11.79 14.16
C GLY A 424 2.33 -11.01 14.62
N TRP A 425 2.19 -9.74 15.04
CA TRP A 425 3.32 -8.89 15.39
C TRP A 425 3.44 -8.73 16.91
N VAL A 426 4.61 -9.09 17.46
CA VAL A 426 4.82 -9.29 18.90
C VAL A 426 4.66 -8.01 19.74
N ILE A 427 4.60 -6.85 19.09
CA ILE A 427 4.58 -5.54 19.74
C ILE A 427 3.18 -5.20 20.22
N PHE A 428 2.13 -5.63 19.51
CA PHE A 428 0.77 -5.28 19.89
C PHE A 428 0.41 -5.80 21.29
N PRO A 429 -0.43 -5.06 22.05
CA PRO A 429 -1.11 -5.61 23.21
C PRO A 429 -1.79 -6.94 22.86
N GLU A 430 -1.73 -7.93 23.75
CA GLU A 430 -2.25 -9.29 23.47
C GLU A 430 -3.76 -9.31 23.16
N ASP A 431 -4.50 -8.31 23.66
CA ASP A 431 -5.92 -8.12 23.47
C ASP A 431 -6.28 -7.09 22.39
N PHE A 432 -5.29 -6.59 21.65
CA PHE A 432 -5.52 -5.62 20.58
C PHE A 432 -6.40 -6.20 19.48
N LYS A 433 -7.38 -5.39 19.05
CA LYS A 433 -8.30 -5.68 17.94
C LYS A 433 -8.51 -4.43 17.12
N ALA A 434 -8.71 -4.60 15.82
CA ALA A 434 -8.83 -3.51 14.87
C ALA A 434 -10.12 -3.55 14.00
N PRO A 435 -11.32 -3.76 14.58
CA PRO A 435 -12.55 -3.96 13.80
C PRO A 435 -12.95 -2.75 12.95
N ARG A 436 -12.68 -1.51 13.38
CA ARG A 436 -13.00 -0.32 12.59
C ARG A 436 -12.04 -0.16 11.43
N ILE A 437 -10.74 -0.41 11.62
CA ILE A 437 -9.76 -0.46 10.53
C ILE A 437 -10.20 -1.46 9.46
N ILE A 438 -10.64 -2.66 9.86
CA ILE A 438 -11.14 -3.68 8.92
C ILE A 438 -12.39 -3.20 8.19
N ARG A 439 -13.37 -2.66 8.91
CA ARG A 439 -14.57 -2.07 8.27
C ARG A 439 -14.19 -0.99 7.27
N MET A 440 -13.30 -0.07 7.64
CA MET A 440 -12.84 0.98 6.74
C MET A 440 -12.07 0.42 5.55
N SER A 441 -11.28 -0.63 5.73
CA SER A 441 -10.52 -1.24 4.64
C SER A 441 -11.44 -1.72 3.50
N LYS A 442 -12.59 -2.30 3.87
CA LYS A 442 -13.67 -2.69 2.97
C LYS A 442 -14.35 -1.48 2.36
N LEU A 443 -14.65 -0.45 3.14
CA LEU A 443 -15.23 0.78 2.58
C LEU A 443 -14.29 1.45 1.58
N GLN A 444 -12.97 1.36 1.78
CA GLN A 444 -12.00 1.98 0.88
C GLN A 444 -11.60 1.08 -0.31
N SER A 445 -12.10 -0.17 -0.39
CA SER A 445 -11.97 -1.01 -1.58
C SER A 445 -12.71 -0.46 -2.80
N TRP A 446 -13.48 0.62 -2.64
CA TRP A 446 -13.94 1.48 -3.73
C TRP A 446 -12.82 1.92 -4.67
N THR A 447 -11.61 2.08 -4.13
CA THR A 447 -10.42 2.53 -4.86
C THR A 447 -9.56 1.37 -5.38
N LEU A 448 -9.92 0.12 -5.04
CA LEU A 448 -9.14 -1.06 -5.39
C LEU A 448 -9.29 -1.40 -6.87
N LYS A 449 -8.16 -1.63 -7.55
CA LYS A 449 -8.11 -2.14 -8.93
C LYS A 449 -6.76 -2.77 -9.25
N PRO A 450 -6.65 -3.70 -10.21
CA PRO A 450 -5.37 -4.26 -10.61
C PRO A 450 -4.47 -3.21 -11.27
N ALA A 451 -3.17 -3.35 -11.09
CA ALA A 451 -2.20 -2.64 -11.91
C ALA A 451 -1.93 -3.45 -13.19
N LEU A 452 -1.69 -2.78 -14.32
CA LEU A 452 -1.44 -3.41 -15.62
C LEU A 452 0.02 -3.16 -16.01
N PHE A 453 0.74 -4.20 -16.46
CA PHE A 453 2.19 -4.14 -16.78
C PHE A 453 2.53 -4.69 -18.16
#